data_AF-A0A849ER50-F1
#
_entry.id   AF-A0A849ER50-F1
#
_cell.length_a   1.000
_cell.length_b   1.000
_cell.length_c   1.000
_cell.angle_alpha   90.00
_cell.angle_beta   90.00
_cell.angle_gamma   90.00
#
_symmetry.space_group_name_H-M   'P 1'
#
loop_
_entity.id
_entity.type
_entity.pdbx_description
1 polymer ?
#
loop_
_entity_poly.entity_id
_entity_poly.type
_entity_poly.pdbx_seq_one_letter_code
_entity_poly.pdbx_strand_id
1 'polypeptide(L)'
;MQELVTAMAEMQEDTVMELTKQYLDEGKNAFEILKAYQEAMSIIGKRFEEKTYFIPELIMSGEMMKNGAEIIKPHMEQGESVVTEKKCGKFLLATVEGDIHDIGKNIVAMMMDLSGFEVLDLG
;
A
#
# COMPACT_ATOMS: atom_id res chain seq x y z
N MET A 1 10.67 -8.82 9.38
CA MET A 1 9.83 -8.25 8.32
C MET A 1 9.25 -9.28 7.38
N GLN A 2 9.96 -10.37 7.01
CA GLN A 2 9.41 -11.38 6.09
C GLN A 2 8.04 -11.95 6.49
N GLU A 3 7.81 -12.11 7.79
CA GLU A 3 6.53 -12.58 8.32
C GLU A 3 5.39 -11.61 8.00
N LEU A 4 5.61 -10.31 8.17
CA LEU A 4 4.66 -9.25 7.80
C LEU A 4 4.42 -9.21 6.28
N VAL A 5 5.47 -9.34 5.47
CA VAL A 5 5.36 -9.44 4.00
C VAL A 5 4.47 -10.62 3.62
N THR A 6 4.68 -11.77 4.27
CA THR A 6 3.93 -13.01 4.01
C THR A 6 2.48 -12.88 4.45
N ALA A 7 2.23 -12.39 5.66
CA ALA A 7 0.89 -12.17 6.19
C ALA A 7 0.07 -11.26 5.27
N MET A 8 0.68 -10.17 4.77
CA MET A 8 0.04 -9.26 3.84
C MET A 8 -0.19 -9.90 2.47
N ALA A 9 0.80 -10.62 1.93
CA ALA A 9 0.67 -11.32 0.66
C ALA A 9 -0.41 -12.42 0.70
N GLU A 10 -0.64 -13.04 1.86
CA GLU A 10 -1.66 -14.08 2.10
C GLU A 10 -3.01 -13.53 2.62
N MET A 11 -3.23 -12.21 2.60
CA MET A 11 -4.48 -11.57 3.00
C MET A 11 -4.89 -11.82 4.46
N GLN A 12 -3.91 -11.90 5.37
CA GLN A 12 -4.13 -12.11 6.81
C GLN A 12 -4.21 -10.77 7.56
N GLU A 13 -5.34 -10.07 7.45
CA GLU A 13 -5.49 -8.71 7.99
C GLU A 13 -5.18 -8.59 9.49
N ASP A 14 -5.76 -9.46 10.32
CA ASP A 14 -5.54 -9.44 11.78
C ASP A 14 -4.04 -9.59 12.10
N THR A 15 -3.38 -10.57 11.48
CA THR A 15 -1.94 -10.82 11.63
C THR A 15 -1.11 -9.62 11.18
N VAL A 16 -1.47 -8.97 10.08
CA VAL A 16 -0.78 -7.76 9.59
C VAL A 16 -0.86 -6.64 10.63
N MET A 17 -2.04 -6.40 11.21
CA MET A 17 -2.22 -5.34 12.20
C MET A 17 -1.49 -5.64 13.51
N GLU A 18 -1.51 -6.89 13.95
CA GLU A 18 -0.78 -7.35 15.14
C GLU A 18 0.73 -7.21 14.97
N LEU A 19 1.28 -7.72 13.86
CA LEU A 19 2.72 -7.63 13.57
C LEU A 19 3.20 -6.19 13.42
N THR A 20 2.40 -5.33 12.77
CA THR A 20 2.75 -3.91 12.62
C THR A 20 2.83 -3.21 13.96
N LYS A 21 1.86 -3.42 14.87
CA LYS A 21 1.93 -2.87 16.23
C LYS A 21 3.10 -3.44 17.02
N GLN A 22 3.28 -4.76 17.00
CA GLN A 22 4.38 -5.42 17.68
C GLN A 22 5.73 -4.86 17.24
N TYR A 23 5.95 -4.70 15.94
CA TYR A 23 7.20 -4.18 15.42
C TYR A 23 7.44 -2.72 15.81
N LEU A 24 6.40 -1.89 15.85
CA LEU A 24 6.51 -0.52 16.35
C LEU A 24 6.83 -0.48 17.86
N ASP A 25 6.18 -1.34 18.66
CA ASP A 25 6.41 -1.45 20.10
C ASP A 25 7.83 -1.95 20.43
N GLU A 26 8.38 -2.83 19.59
CA GLU A 26 9.79 -3.27 19.65
C GLU A 26 10.79 -2.18 19.24
N GLY A 27 10.31 -0.99 18.81
CA GLY A 27 11.14 0.12 18.37
C GLY A 27 11.75 -0.09 16.98
N LYS A 28 11.19 -0.99 16.15
CA LYS A 28 11.62 -1.11 14.75
C LYS A 28 11.28 0.15 13.98
N ASN A 29 12.08 0.41 12.96
CA ASN A 29 11.92 1.61 12.16
C ASN A 29 10.61 1.55 11.34
N ALA A 30 9.76 2.57 11.50
CA ALA A 30 8.51 2.74 10.78
C ALA A 30 8.67 2.66 9.24
N PHE A 31 9.77 3.18 8.70
CA PHE A 31 10.07 3.09 7.27
C PHE A 31 10.37 1.66 6.82
N GLU A 32 11.00 0.83 7.66
CA GLU A 32 11.23 -0.58 7.31
C GLU A 32 9.92 -1.38 7.27
N ILE A 33 8.94 -1.02 8.10
CA ILE A 33 7.60 -1.60 8.07
C ILE A 33 6.88 -1.21 6.78
N LEU A 34 6.93 0.07 6.39
CA LEU A 34 6.38 0.56 5.11
C LEU A 34 7.01 -0.14 3.89
N LYS A 35 8.33 -0.36 3.90
CA LYS A 35 9.00 -1.12 2.84
C LYS A 35 8.54 -2.57 2.75
N ALA A 36 8.26 -3.20 3.89
CA ALA A 36 7.68 -4.54 3.91
C ALA A 36 6.29 -4.57 3.26
N TYR A 37 5.48 -3.53 3.45
CA TYR A 37 4.18 -3.40 2.79
C TYR A 37 4.35 -3.26 1.27
N GLN A 38 5.28 -2.42 0.81
CA GLN A 38 5.59 -2.26 -0.62
C GLN A 38 6.10 -3.57 -1.25
N GLU A 39 6.91 -4.34 -0.53
CA GLU A 39 7.38 -5.66 -0.98
C GLU A 39 6.19 -6.63 -1.16
N ALA A 40 5.27 -6.67 -0.20
CA ALA A 40 4.06 -7.49 -0.31
C ALA A 40 3.19 -7.08 -1.50
N MET A 41 3.03 -5.77 -1.77
CA MET A 41 2.31 -5.28 -2.94
C MET A 41 2.93 -5.77 -4.26
N SER A 42 4.26 -5.83 -4.34
CA SER A 42 4.95 -6.39 -5.51
C SER A 42 4.59 -7.87 -5.73
N ILE A 43 4.53 -8.65 -4.65
CA ILE A 43 4.13 -10.06 -4.69
C ILE A 43 2.66 -10.21 -5.13
N ILE A 44 1.77 -9.39 -4.56
CA ILE A 44 0.34 -9.37 -4.90
C ILE A 44 0.12 -8.98 -6.36
N GLY A 45 0.84 -7.97 -6.85
CA GLY A 45 0.83 -7.54 -8.25
C GLY A 45 1.26 -8.67 -9.19
N LYS A 46 2.31 -9.42 -8.82
CA LYS A 46 2.73 -10.60 -9.56
C LYS A 46 1.67 -11.71 -9.55
N ARG A 47 1.03 -11.97 -8.40
CA ARG A 47 -0.08 -12.94 -8.28
C ARG A 47 -1.27 -12.56 -9.16
N PHE A 48 -1.57 -11.27 -9.27
CA PHE A 48 -2.59 -10.73 -10.16
C PHE A 48 -2.22 -10.93 -11.64
N GLU A 49 -0.96 -10.65 -12.02
CA GLU A 49 -0.44 -10.91 -13.37
C GLU A 49 -0.53 -12.41 -13.75
N GLU A 50 -0.20 -13.29 -12.80
CA GLU A 50 -0.28 -14.75 -12.94
C GLU A 50 -1.72 -15.29 -12.85
N LYS A 51 -2.74 -14.43 -12.67
CA LYS A 51 -4.16 -14.78 -12.53
C LYS A 51 -4.46 -15.71 -11.36
N THR A 52 -3.62 -15.67 -10.33
CA THR A 52 -3.87 -16.38 -9.07
C THR A 52 -4.68 -15.52 -8.11
N TYR A 53 -4.48 -14.20 -8.15
CA TYR A 53 -5.28 -13.18 -7.45
C TYR A 53 -6.08 -12.34 -8.45
N PHE A 54 -7.18 -11.76 -7.99
CA PHE A 54 -8.11 -10.96 -8.77
C PHE A 54 -8.34 -9.59 -8.10
N ILE A 55 -9.34 -8.86 -8.59
CA ILE A 55 -9.70 -7.52 -8.10
C ILE A 55 -9.99 -7.50 -6.58
N PRO A 56 -10.73 -8.48 -5.99
CA PRO A 56 -11.00 -8.47 -4.55
C PRO A 56 -9.72 -8.46 -3.70
N GLU A 57 -8.71 -9.23 -4.09
CA GLU A 57 -7.43 -9.29 -3.40
C GLU A 57 -6.66 -7.97 -3.50
N LEU A 58 -6.72 -7.28 -4.64
CA LEU A 58 -6.13 -5.94 -4.79
C LEU A 58 -6.81 -4.93 -3.85
N ILE A 59 -8.14 -4.93 -3.79
CA ILE A 59 -8.91 -4.03 -2.92
C ILE A 59 -8.56 -4.28 -1.45
N MET A 60 -8.61 -5.55 -1.02
CA MET A 60 -8.29 -5.95 0.35
C MET A 60 -6.86 -5.56 0.74
N SER A 61 -5.90 -5.75 -0.18
CA SER A 61 -4.52 -5.33 0.06
C SER A 61 -4.36 -3.82 0.24
N GLY A 62 -5.13 -3.02 -0.52
CA GLY A 62 -5.16 -1.57 -0.38
C GLY A 62 -5.74 -1.12 0.96
N GLU A 63 -6.79 -1.78 1.42
CA GLU A 63 -7.39 -1.53 2.75
C GLU A 63 -6.42 -1.87 3.89
N MET A 64 -5.77 -3.04 3.84
CA MET A 64 -4.75 -3.42 4.82
C MET A 64 -3.58 -2.42 4.85
N MET A 65 -3.12 -1.97 3.67
CA MET A 65 -2.06 -0.97 3.58
C MET A 65 -2.49 0.35 4.21
N LYS A 66 -3.70 0.82 3.91
CA LYS A 66 -4.25 2.06 4.47
C LYS A 66 -4.39 1.97 6.00
N ASN A 67 -5.01 0.90 6.51
CA ASN A 67 -5.21 0.68 7.94
C ASN A 67 -3.86 0.60 8.68
N GLY A 68 -2.88 -0.12 8.11
CA GLY A 68 -1.54 -0.17 8.68
C GLY A 68 -0.79 1.16 8.64
N ALA A 69 -0.92 1.94 7.56
CA ALA A 69 -0.32 3.26 7.47
C ALA A 69 -0.87 4.23 8.53
N GLU A 70 -2.15 4.12 8.90
CA GLU A 70 -2.74 4.88 10.00
C GLU A 70 -2.09 4.54 11.36
N ILE A 71 -1.68 3.28 11.57
CA ILE A 71 -0.95 2.85 12.76
C ILE A 71 0.49 3.36 12.74
N ILE A 72 1.14 3.38 11.57
CA ILE A 72 2.55 3.75 11.42
C ILE A 72 2.77 5.27 11.52
N LYS A 73 1.85 6.10 11.01
CA LYS A 73 1.95 7.56 10.92
C LYS A 73 2.40 8.24 12.24
N PRO A 74 1.78 7.98 13.41
CA PRO A 74 2.19 8.63 14.67
C PRO A 74 3.64 8.34 15.07
N HIS A 75 4.18 7.20 14.68
CA HIS A 75 5.55 6.79 14.98
C HIS A 75 6.58 7.41 14.02
N MET A 76 6.15 7.85 12.82
CA MET A 76 7.01 8.57 11.87
C MET A 76 7.22 10.03 12.28
N GLU A 77 6.25 10.64 12.97
CA GLU A 77 6.33 12.04 13.43
C GLU A 77 7.24 12.21 14.67
N GLN A 78 7.54 11.11 15.38
CA GLN A 78 8.34 11.11 16.60
C GLN A 78 9.84 10.84 16.37
N GLY A 79 10.22 10.38 15.18
CA GLY A 79 11.61 10.10 14.80
C GLY A 79 12.21 11.23 13.96
N GLU A 80 13.31 11.81 14.41
CA GLU A 80 14.10 12.75 13.62
C GLU A 80 14.45 12.17 12.25
N SER A 81 14.32 13.00 11.22
CA SER A 81 14.37 12.68 9.79
C SER A 81 13.07 12.12 9.24
N VAL A 82 12.14 13.06 8.99
CA VAL A 82 11.24 13.01 7.85
C VAL A 82 12.09 12.82 6.59
N VAL A 83 12.53 11.61 6.34
CA VAL A 83 12.70 11.14 4.98
C VAL A 83 11.27 11.03 4.50
N THR A 84 10.70 12.14 4.03
CA THR A 84 9.77 12.07 2.91
C THR A 84 10.45 11.11 1.96
N GLU A 85 10.00 9.85 1.90
CA GLU A 85 10.33 9.03 0.76
C GLU A 85 9.99 9.92 -0.42
N LYS A 86 11.01 10.24 -1.23
CA LYS A 86 10.78 10.97 -2.46
C LYS A 86 9.75 10.14 -3.18
N LYS A 87 8.49 10.59 -3.18
CA LYS A 87 7.43 9.95 -3.94
C LYS A 87 8.01 9.65 -5.31
N CYS A 88 7.85 8.41 -5.77
CA CYS A 88 8.53 7.94 -6.98
C CYS A 88 8.24 8.85 -8.19
N GLY A 89 7.09 9.54 -8.15
CA GLY A 89 6.72 10.63 -9.02
C GLY A 89 5.31 11.11 -8.70
N LYS A 90 4.75 11.95 -9.59
CA LYS A 90 3.35 12.37 -9.55
C LYS A 90 2.60 11.79 -10.75
N PHE A 91 1.39 11.31 -10.52
CA PHE A 91 0.44 10.84 -11.52
C PHE A 91 -0.80 11.73 -11.50
N LEU A 92 -1.22 12.14 -12.70
CA LEU A 92 -2.50 12.80 -12.93
C LEU A 92 -3.36 11.86 -13.77
N LEU A 93 -4.54 11.50 -13.26
CA LEU A 93 -5.48 10.60 -13.92
C LEU A 93 -6.78 11.35 -14.21
N ALA A 94 -7.43 11.00 -15.31
CA ALA A 94 -8.74 11.52 -15.71
C ALA A 94 -9.43 10.53 -16.66
N THR A 95 -10.75 10.48 -16.62
CA THR A 95 -11.63 9.87 -17.61
C THR A 95 -11.89 10.88 -18.71
N VAL A 96 -11.91 10.41 -19.97
CA VAL A 96 -12.18 11.28 -21.12
C VAL A 96 -13.59 11.85 -21.03
N GLU A 97 -13.76 13.11 -21.45
CA GLU A 97 -15.07 13.76 -21.48
C GLU A 97 -16.10 12.90 -22.23
N GLY A 98 -17.23 12.61 -21.56
CA GLY A 98 -18.32 11.80 -22.11
C GLY A 98 -18.15 10.29 -21.93
N ASP A 99 -17.02 9.82 -21.39
CA ASP A 99 -16.82 8.43 -21.00
C ASP A 99 -17.14 8.25 -19.51
N ILE A 100 -17.77 7.12 -19.16
CA ILE A 100 -18.17 6.76 -17.79
C ILE A 100 -17.39 5.56 -17.26
N HIS A 101 -16.52 4.95 -18.07
CA HIS A 101 -15.78 3.76 -17.67
C HIS A 101 -14.54 4.15 -16.84
N ASP A 102 -14.72 4.22 -15.52
CA ASP A 102 -13.68 4.68 -14.59
C ASP A 102 -13.06 3.55 -13.75
N ILE A 103 -13.66 2.35 -13.73
CA ILE A 103 -13.21 1.23 -12.89
C ILE A 103 -11.72 0.93 -13.09
N GLY A 104 -11.28 0.82 -14.34
CA GLY A 104 -9.88 0.57 -14.67
C GLY A 104 -8.96 1.70 -14.20
N LYS A 105 -9.37 2.96 -14.40
CA LYS A 105 -8.64 4.13 -13.92
C LYS A 105 -8.50 4.11 -12.40
N ASN A 106 -9.58 3.83 -11.67
CA ASN A 106 -9.60 3.81 -10.21
C ASN A 106 -8.69 2.69 -9.65
N ILE A 107 -8.66 1.53 -10.29
CA ILE A 107 -7.71 0.45 -9.95
C ILE A 107 -6.27 0.93 -10.17
N VAL A 108 -5.96 1.56 -11.31
CA VAL A 108 -4.61 2.09 -11.58
C VAL A 108 -4.24 3.19 -10.57
N ALA A 109 -5.17 4.09 -10.24
CA ALA A 109 -4.97 5.15 -9.24
C ALA A 109 -4.56 4.55 -7.89
N MET A 110 -5.33 3.55 -7.43
CA MET A 110 -5.05 2.82 -6.19
C MET A 110 -3.69 2.14 -6.24
N MET A 111 -3.38 1.40 -7.31
CA MET A 111 -2.10 0.69 -7.44
C MET A 111 -0.90 1.65 -7.43
N MET A 112 -1.01 2.81 -8.06
CA MET A 112 0.05 3.83 -8.07
C MET A 112 0.25 4.46 -6.70
N ASP A 113 -0.82 4.80 -5.97
CA ASP A 113 -0.73 5.35 -4.62
C ASP A 113 -0.06 4.34 -3.66
N LEU A 114 -0.48 3.08 -3.71
CA LEU A 114 0.11 1.98 -2.94
C LEU A 114 1.58 1.72 -3.32
N SER A 115 1.98 2.02 -4.55
CA SER A 115 3.37 1.88 -5.03
C SER A 115 4.25 3.10 -4.70
N GLY A 116 3.77 4.05 -3.88
CA GLY A 116 4.56 5.20 -3.42
C GLY A 116 4.56 6.41 -4.37
N PHE A 117 3.58 6.50 -5.27
CA PHE A 117 3.38 7.69 -6.11
C PHE A 117 2.45 8.73 -5.48
N GLU A 118 2.52 9.98 -5.93
CA GLU A 118 1.48 10.98 -5.65
C GLU A 118 0.41 10.88 -6.73
N VAL A 119 -0.80 10.47 -6.38
CA VAL A 119 -1.88 10.34 -7.36
C VAL A 119 -2.88 11.48 -7.16
N LEU A 120 -3.15 12.23 -8.23
CA LEU A 120 -4.26 13.16 -8.34
C LEU A 120 -5.20 12.65 -9.44
N ASP A 121 -6.46 12.45 -9.10
CA ASP A 121 -7.49 11.97 -10.02
C ASP A 121 -8.53 13.06 -10.23
N LEU A 122 -8.76 13.46 -11.49
CA LEU A 122 -9.68 14.52 -11.88
C LEU A 122 -11.10 14.01 -12.18
N GLY A 123 -11.32 12.70 -12.10
CA GLY A 123 -12.57 12.05 -12.52
C GLY A 123 -12.44 11.46 -13.89
#